data_AF-A0A965HRQ7-F1
#
_entry.id   AF-A0A965HRQ7-F1
#
_cell.length_a   1.000
_cell.length_b   1.000
_cell.length_c   1.000
_cell.angle_alpha   90.00
_cell.angle_beta   90.00
_cell.angle_gamma   90.00
#
_symmetry.space_group_name_H-M   'P 1'
#
loop_
_entity.id
_entity.type
_entity.pdbx_description
1 polymer ?
#
loop_
_entity_poly.entity_id
_entity_poly.type
_entity_poly.pdbx_seq_one_letter_code
_entity_poly.pdbx_strand_id
1 'polypeptide(L)' 'MDKELFKRDPRDFALSLVEDGVVDPMLMLHAALNWLSTDEVRDMLDANELSPRFAYDEEEDEDLV' A
#
# COMPACT_ATOMS: atom_id res chain seq x y z
N MET A 1 14.44 5.06 -18.79
CA MET A 1 13.39 4.07 -18.50
C MET A 1 13.97 2.68 -18.74
N ASP A 2 14.28 1.95 -17.67
CA ASP A 2 14.95 0.64 -17.72
C ASP A 2 13.94 -0.48 -18.01
N LYS A 3 13.93 -0.95 -19.26
CA LYS A 3 12.99 -1.99 -19.72
C LYS A 3 13.33 -3.38 -19.17
N GLU A 4 14.58 -3.63 -18.81
CA GLU A 4 14.99 -4.92 -18.25
C GLU A 4 14.64 -4.98 -16.77
N LEU A 5 14.70 -3.86 -16.05
CA LEU A 5 14.15 -3.75 -14.70
C LEU A 5 12.66 -4.09 -14.67
N PHE A 6 11.84 -3.51 -15.56
CA PHE A 6 10.41 -3.81 -15.61
C PHE A 6 10.10 -5.31 -15.78
N LYS A 7 10.89 -6.03 -16.60
CA LYS A 7 10.68 -7.47 -16.81
C LYS A 7 11.06 -8.32 -15.61
N ARG A 8 12.12 -7.93 -14.89
CA ARG A 8 12.67 -8.70 -13.75
C ARG A 8 11.98 -8.36 -12.44
N ASP A 9 11.79 -7.08 -12.19
CA ASP A 9 11.16 -6.52 -10.98
C ASP A 9 10.30 -5.29 -11.34
N PRO A 10 9.02 -5.51 -11.69
CA PRO A 10 8.12 -4.42 -12.02
C PRO A 10 7.77 -3.53 -10.81
N ARG A 11 8.00 -3.96 -9.57
CA ARG A 11 7.75 -3.15 -8.37
C ARG A 11 8.85 -2.12 -8.20
N ASP A 12 10.10 -2.56 -8.28
CA ASP A 12 11.25 -1.65 -8.27
C ASP A 12 11.18 -0.67 -9.44
N PHE A 13 10.72 -1.12 -10.62
CA PHE A 13 10.48 -0.21 -11.74
C PHE A 13 9.42 0.85 -11.42
N ALA A 14 8.29 0.48 -10.81
CA ALA A 14 7.26 1.42 -10.43
C ALA A 14 7.76 2.42 -9.38
N LEU A 15 8.55 1.96 -8.40
CA LEU A 15 9.20 2.81 -7.40
C LEU A 15 10.18 3.80 -8.06
N SER A 16 10.99 3.35 -9.03
CA SER A 16 11.93 4.23 -9.72
C SER A 16 11.20 5.36 -10.47
N LEU A 17 9.99 5.13 -11.00
CA LEU A 17 9.20 6.19 -11.62
C LEU A 17 8.78 7.27 -10.62
N VAL A 18 8.55 6.89 -9.37
CA VAL A 18 8.22 7.83 -8.28
C VAL A 18 9.48 8.55 -7.80
N GLU A 19 10.58 7.83 -7.58
CA GLU A 19 11.86 8.37 -7.13
C GLU A 19 12.48 9.35 -8.13
N ASP A 20 12.37 9.06 -9.43
CA ASP A 20 12.82 9.94 -10.51
C ASP A 20 11.89 11.15 -10.74
N GLY A 21 10.78 11.25 -9.98
CA GLY A 21 9.79 12.33 -10.11
C GLY A 21 8.96 12.27 -11.39
N VAL A 22 8.93 11.12 -12.08
CA VAL A 22 8.15 10.91 -13.30
C VAL A 22 6.66 10.75 -12.97
N VAL A 23 6.35 10.13 -11.82
CA VAL A 23 4.99 9.93 -11.32
C VAL A 23 4.89 10.39 -9.89
N ASP A 24 3.83 11.13 -9.56
CA ASP A 24 3.53 11.50 -8.18
C ASP A 24 3.24 10.25 -7.31
N PRO A 25 3.77 10.17 -6.07
CA PRO A 25 3.55 9.01 -5.21
C PRO A 25 2.08 8.67 -4.96
N MET A 26 1.23 9.68 -4.74
CA MET A 26 -0.20 9.47 -4.51
C MET A 26 -0.90 8.98 -5.78
N LEU A 27 -0.49 9.48 -6.95
CA LEU A 27 -0.99 8.97 -8.22
C LEU A 27 -0.62 7.48 -8.42
N MET A 28 0.61 7.08 -8.10
CA MET A 28 1.04 5.68 -8.17
C MET A 28 0.23 4.79 -7.21
N LEU A 29 0.04 5.26 -5.96
CA LEU A 29 -0.79 4.55 -4.97
C LEU A 29 -2.24 4.38 -5.45
N HIS A 30 -2.86 5.45 -5.97
CA HIS A 30 -4.22 5.37 -6.51
C HIS A 30 -4.29 4.43 -7.72
N ALA A 31 -3.30 4.43 -8.62
CA ALA A 31 -3.25 3.49 -9.74
C ALA A 31 -3.19 2.04 -9.26
N ALA A 32 -2.38 1.75 -8.24
CA ALA A 32 -2.30 0.42 -7.65
C ALA A 32 -3.62 0.00 -6.97
N LEU A 33 -4.19 0.86 -6.12
CA LEU A 33 -5.44 0.58 -5.41
C LEU A 33 -6.64 0.41 -6.37
N ASN A 34 -6.70 1.19 -7.45
CA ASN A 34 -7.77 1.07 -8.45
C ASN A 34 -7.65 -0.20 -9.32
N TRP A 35 -6.47 -0.79 -9.40
CA TRP A 35 -6.26 -2.04 -10.13
C TRP A 35 -6.71 -3.26 -9.32
N LEU A 36 -6.59 -3.20 -7.99
CA LEU A 36 -7.03 -4.24 -7.08
C LEU A 36 -8.56 -4.29 -6.98
N SER A 37 -9.12 -5.48 -6.86
CA SER A 37 -10.52 -5.66 -6.46
C SER A 37 -10.74 -5.24 -5.00
N THR A 38 -11.99 -5.01 -4.61
CA THR A 38 -12.33 -4.65 -3.22
C THR A 38 -11.92 -5.72 -2.21
N ASP A 39 -11.89 -6.99 -2.61
CA ASP A 39 -11.47 -8.09 -1.74
C ASP A 39 -9.94 -8.12 -1.60
N GLU A 40 -9.19 -7.92 -2.69
CA GLU A 40 -7.72 -7.81 -2.64
C GLU A 40 -7.25 -6.61 -1.83
N VAL A 41 -7.95 -5.47 -1.90
CA VAL A 41 -7.65 -4.31 -1.04
C VAL A 41 -7.86 -4.67 0.44
N ARG A 42 -8.95 -5.38 0.77
CA ARG A 42 -9.21 -5.83 2.14
C ARG A 42 -8.11 -6.76 2.64
N ASP A 43 -7.74 -7.77 1.85
CA ASP A 43 -6.68 -8.72 2.18
C ASP A 43 -5.31 -8.03 2.33
N MET A 44 -5.01 -7.04 1.47
CA MET A 44 -3.78 -6.26 1.55
C MET A 44 -3.72 -5.44 2.85
N LEU A 45 -4.81 -4.74 3.21
CA LEU A 45 -4.87 -3.98 4.46
C LEU A 45 -4.77 -4.89 5.68
N ASP A 46 -5.45 -6.03 5.63
CA ASP A 46 -5.43 -7.07 6.66
C ASP A 46 -4.03 -7.68 6.86
N ALA A 47 -3.32 -7.99 5.77
CA ALA A 47 -1.98 -8.60 5.82
C ALA A 47 -0.90 -7.66 6.37
N ASN A 48 -1.16 -6.35 6.38
CA ASN A 48 -0.25 -5.32 6.89
C ASN A 48 -0.74 -4.71 8.20
N GLU A 49 -1.73 -5.32 8.86
CA GLU A 49 -2.31 -4.83 10.13
C GLU A 49 -2.92 -3.42 10.06
N LEU A 50 -3.28 -2.97 8.86
CA LEU A 50 -3.86 -1.64 8.60
C LEU A 50 -5.39 -1.65 8.62
N SER A 51 -6.03 -2.81 8.77
CA SER A 51 -7.47 -2.89 8.77
C SER A 51 -8.08 -2.55 10.14
N PRO A 52 -9.35 -2.10 10.18
CA PRO A 52 -10.00 -1.64 11.42
C PRO A 52 -10.05 -2.69 12.53
N ARG A 53 -9.92 -3.99 12.23
CA ARG A 53 -9.91 -5.05 13.24
C ARG A 53 -8.65 -5.05 14.12
N PHE A 54 -7.59 -4.37 13.68
CA PHE A 54 -6.37 -4.13 14.46
C PHE A 54 -6.39 -2.76 15.15
N ALA A 55 -7.40 -1.92 14.92
CA ALA A 55 -7.49 -0.57 15.46
C ALA A 55 -8.04 -0.50 16.91
N TYR A 56 -8.03 -1.62 17.65
CA TYR A 56 -8.58 -1.71 19.00
C TYR A 56 -7.64 -2.47 19.93
N ASP A 57 -6.77 -1.72 20.60
CA ASP A 57 -6.15 -2.05 21.91
C ASP A 57 -5.71 -0.78 22.68
N GLU A 58 -6.12 0.44 22.27
CA GLU A 58 -5.81 1.70 22.99
C GLU A 58 -7.01 2.27 23.79
N GLU A 59 -8.22 1.73 23.66
CA GLU A 59 -9.43 2.24 24.35
C GLU A 59 -9.95 1.35 25.50
N GLU A 60 -9.30 0.23 25.86
CA GLU A 60 -9.71 -0.65 26.99
C GLU A 60 -8.95 -0.39 28.32
N ASP A 61 -8.24 0.74 28.47
CA ASP A 61 -7.46 1.09 29.68
C ASP A 61 -8.01 2.29 30.48
N GLU A 62 -9.25 2.77 30.25
CA GLU A 62 -9.84 3.91 30.98
C GLU A 62 -10.82 3.55 32.13
N ASP A 63 -11.08 2.27 32.40
CA ASP A 63 -11.96 1.82 33.51
C ASP A 63 -11.22 1.20 34.71
N LEU A 64 -9.89 1.39 34.81
CA LEU A 64 -9.07 0.95 35.96
C LEU A 64 -8.48 2.13 36.77
N VAL A 65 -9.31 3.07 37.25
CA VAL A 65 -8.98 3.87 38.45
C VAL A 65 -10.22 4.26 39.25
#